data_AF-A0A931MYI0-F1
#
_entry.id   AF-A0A931MYI0-F1
#
_cell.length_a   1.000
_cell.length_b   1.000
_cell.length_c   1.000
_cell.angle_alpha   90.00
_cell.angle_beta   90.00
_cell.angle_gamma   90.00
#
_symmetry.space_group_name_H-M   'P 1'
#
loop_
_entity.id
_entity.type
_entity.pdbx_description
1 polymer ?
#
loop_
_entity_poly.entity_id
_entity_poly.type
_entity_poly.pdbx_seq_one_letter_code
_entity_poly.pdbx_strand_id
1 'polypeptide(L)' 'MDTSAKVVTVAFDAESEVWFIKSSDLPGLNGEADTIAGLTVVLPALVADLFGDGINVRVHIET' A
#
# COMPACT_ATOMS: atom_id res chain seq x y z
N MET A 1 19.96 10.65 -4.08
CA MET A 1 18.60 10.13 -4.29
C MET A 1 18.46 8.90 -3.43
N ASP A 2 17.49 8.86 -2.52
CA ASP A 2 17.24 7.68 -1.68
C ASP A 2 16.75 6.56 -2.59
N THR A 3 17.56 5.52 -2.78
CA THR A 3 17.24 4.36 -3.62
C THR A 3 16.47 3.29 -2.87
N SER A 4 16.14 3.52 -1.60
CA SER A 4 15.45 2.56 -0.76
C SER A 4 13.95 2.59 -1.06
N ALA A 5 13.40 1.43 -1.43
CA ALA A 5 11.96 1.27 -1.63
C ALA A 5 11.22 1.56 -0.31
N LYS A 6 10.14 2.36 -0.39
CA LYS A 6 9.26 2.62 0.74
C LYS A 6 8.43 1.39 1.05
N VAL A 7 8.30 1.04 2.32
CA VAL A 7 7.56 -0.14 2.73
C VAL A 7 6.10 0.22 2.96
N VAL A 8 5.21 -0.61 2.42
CA VAL A 8 3.77 -0.59 2.72
C VAL A 8 3.42 -1.97 3.27
N THR A 9 2.95 -2.00 4.51
CA THR A 9 2.45 -3.21 5.15
C THR A 9 0.94 -3.27 4.96
N VAL A 10 0.47 -4.40 4.44
CA VAL A 10 -0.95 -4.68 4.24
C VAL A 10 -1.36 -5.89 5.08
N ALA A 11 -2.57 -5.87 5.58
CA ALA A 11 -3.15 -6.96 6.37
C ALA A 11 -4.57 -7.25 5.89
N PHE A 12 -5.06 -8.46 6.16
CA PHE A 12 -6.45 -8.81 5.94
C PHE A 12 -7.25 -8.56 7.21
N ASP A 13 -8.34 -7.80 7.11
CA ASP A 13 -9.34 -7.66 8.15
C ASP A 13 -10.44 -8.70 7.94
N ALA A 14 -10.58 -9.63 8.88
CA ALA A 14 -11.58 -10.69 8.83
C ALA A 14 -13.00 -10.20 9.16
N GLU A 15 -13.17 -9.08 9.86
CA GLU A 15 -14.51 -8.53 10.17
C GLU A 15 -15.14 -7.88 8.95
N SER A 16 -14.32 -7.18 8.17
CA SER A 16 -14.75 -6.44 6.97
C SER A 16 -14.50 -7.19 5.67
N GLU A 17 -13.79 -8.34 5.72
CA GLU A 17 -13.38 -9.16 4.57
C GLU A 17 -12.58 -8.39 3.50
N VAL A 18 -11.74 -7.44 3.93
CA VAL A 18 -10.91 -6.62 3.02
C VAL A 18 -9.42 -6.69 3.37
N TRP A 19 -8.58 -6.48 2.37
CA TRP A 19 -7.17 -6.15 2.54
C TRP A 19 -7.02 -4.64 2.69
N PHE A 20 -6.28 -4.18 3.70
CA PHE A 20 -6.06 -2.77 3.94
C PHE A 20 -4.59 -2.44 4.20
N ILE A 21 -4.21 -1.18 3.99
CA ILE A 21 -2.90 -0.66 4.38
C ILE A 21 -2.88 -0.48 5.90
N LYS A 22 -2.13 -1.36 6.58
CA LYS A 22 -1.95 -1.31 8.03
C LYS A 22 -0.93 -0.25 8.45
N SER A 23 0.17 -0.12 7.72
CA SER A 23 1.20 0.88 7.97
C SER A 23 2.02 1.18 6.72
N SER A 24 2.64 2.37 6.67
CA SER A 24 3.50 2.76 5.55
C SER A 24 4.58 3.77 5.96
N ASP A 25 5.72 3.73 5.29
CA ASP A 25 6.73 4.79 5.29
C ASP A 25 6.26 6.08 4.59
N LEU A 26 5.11 6.02 3.90
CA LEU A 26 4.49 7.14 3.19
C LEU A 26 3.34 7.69 4.05
N PRO A 27 3.55 8.81 4.77
CA PRO A 27 2.60 9.32 5.74
C PRO A 27 1.30 9.75 5.06
N GLY A 28 0.17 9.23 5.55
CA GLY A 28 -1.17 9.52 5.00
C GLY A 28 -1.60 8.58 3.87
N LEU A 29 -0.75 7.67 3.42
CA LEU A 29 -1.14 6.64 2.45
C LEU A 29 -2.09 5.64 3.11
N ASN A 30 -3.31 5.55 2.58
CA ASN A 30 -4.35 4.63 3.02
C ASN A 30 -5.02 4.02 1.80
N GLY A 31 -5.59 2.83 1.96
CA GLY A 31 -6.29 2.13 0.91
C GLY A 31 -6.71 0.73 1.34
N GLU A 32 -7.77 0.24 0.72
CA GLU A 32 -8.32 -1.09 0.95
C GLU A 32 -8.89 -1.66 -0.34
N ALA A 33 -8.99 -2.99 -0.41
CA ALA A 33 -9.64 -3.71 -1.50
C ALA A 33 -10.02 -5.13 -1.06
N ASP A 34 -11.02 -5.72 -1.71
CA ASP A 34 -11.51 -7.07 -1.44
C ASP A 34 -10.42 -8.16 -1.62
N THR A 35 -9.38 -7.88 -2.39
CA THR A 35 -8.28 -8.82 -2.64
C THR A 35 -6.93 -8.12 -2.57
N ILE A 36 -5.90 -8.88 -2.18
CA ILE A 36 -4.52 -8.39 -2.20
C ILE A 36 -4.10 -7.93 -3.61
N ALA A 37 -4.54 -8.64 -4.65
CA ALA A 37 -4.27 -8.28 -6.04
C ALA A 37 -4.90 -6.92 -6.37
N GLY A 38 -6.16 -6.71 -5.99
CA GLY A 38 -6.86 -5.43 -6.16
C GLY A 38 -6.12 -4.28 -5.48
N LEU A 39 -5.68 -4.48 -4.24
CA LEU A 39 -4.94 -3.46 -3.49
C LEU A 39 -3.60 -3.14 -4.18
N THR A 40 -2.86 -4.15 -4.64
CA THR A 40 -1.59 -3.93 -5.34
C THR A 40 -1.74 -3.25 -6.70
N VAL A 41 -2.89 -3.39 -7.37
CA VAL A 41 -3.18 -2.72 -8.64
C VAL A 41 -3.44 -1.22 -8.43
N VAL A 42 -4.14 -0.84 -7.36
CA VAL A 42 -4.48 0.57 -7.09
C VAL A 42 -3.38 1.32 -6.34
N LEU A 43 -2.51 0.61 -5.61
CA LEU A 43 -1.45 1.21 -4.79
C LEU A 43 -0.54 2.18 -5.57
N PRO A 44 -0.05 1.89 -6.80
CA PRO A 44 0.76 2.83 -7.55
C PRO A 44 0.02 4.13 -7.86
N ALA A 45 -1.29 4.06 -8.15
CA ALA A 45 -2.09 5.24 -8.44
C ALA A 45 -2.30 6.10 -7.17
N LEU A 46 -2.59 5.48 -6.03
CA LEU A 46 -2.71 6.18 -4.74
C LEU A 46 -1.40 6.87 -4.35
N VAL A 47 -0.27 6.20 -4.57
CA VAL A 47 1.06 6.77 -4.29
C VAL A 47 1.36 7.93 -5.23
N ALA A 48 1.07 7.79 -6.53
CA ALA A 48 1.28 8.85 -7.51
C ALA A 48 0.41 10.09 -7.23
N ASP A 49 -0.83 9.90 -6.80
CA ASP A 49 -1.75 11.00 -6.46
C ASP A 49 -1.26 11.81 -5.24
N LEU A 50 -0.79 11.13 -4.20
CA LEU A 50 -0.36 11.77 -2.95
C LEU A 50 1.08 12.32 -2.98
N PHE A 51 2.00 11.62 -3.64
CA PHE A 51 3.44 11.89 -3.55
C PHE A 51 4.11 12.15 -4.90
N GLY A 52 3.39 11.99 -6.02
CA GLY A 52 3.92 12.08 -7.37
C GLY A 52 4.55 10.77 -7.88
N ASP A 53 4.97 10.80 -9.14
CA ASP A 53 5.56 9.65 -9.82
C ASP A 53 6.99 9.32 -9.35
N GLY A 54 7.42 8.09 -9.62
CA GLY A 54 8.82 7.65 -9.40
C GLY A 54 9.14 7.15 -7.99
N ILE A 55 8.14 7.02 -7.13
CA ILE A 55 8.27 6.38 -5.82
C ILE A 55 8.25 4.85 -5.99
N ASN A 56 9.36 4.20 -5.64
CA ASN A 56 9.42 2.75 -5.55
C ASN A 56 8.84 2.28 -4.22
N VAL A 57 7.88 1.36 -4.29
CA VAL A 57 7.22 0.79 -3.12
C VAL A 57 7.43 -0.71 -3.08
N ARG A 58 7.73 -1.24 -1.88
CA ARG A 58 7.73 -2.66 -1.58
C ARG A 58 6.54 -2.98 -0.69
N VAL A 59 5.71 -3.92 -1.13
CA VAL A 59 4.58 -4.42 -0.35
C VAL A 59 5.06 -5.54 0.56
N HIS A 60 4.75 -5.43 1.85
CA HIS A 60 4.88 -6.48 2.84
C HIS A 60 3.48 -6.96 3.24
N ILE A 61 3.23 -8.25 3.09
CA ILE A 61 1.96 -8.88 3.48
C ILE A 61 2.14 -9.39 4.90
N GLU A 62 1.35 -8.86 5.82
CA GLU A 62 1.23 -9.38 7.17
C GLU A 62 0.19 -10.52 7.18
N THR A 63 0.59 -11.67 7.69
CA THR A 63 -0.21 -12.91 7.76
C THR A 63 -0.64 -13.23 9.17
#